data_AF-A0AAU1DPQ0-F1
#
_entry.id   AF-A0AAU1DPQ0-F1
#
_cell.length_a   1.000
_cell.length_b   1.000
_cell.length_c   1.000
_cell.angle_alpha   90.00
_cell.angle_beta   90.00
_cell.angle_gamma   90.00
#
_symmetry.space_group_name_H-M   'P 1'
#
loop_
_entity.id
_entity.type
_entity.pdbx_description
1 polymer ?
#
loop_
_entity_poly.entity_id
_entity_poly.type
_entity_poly.pdbx_seq_one_letter_code
_entity_poly.pdbx_strand_id
1 'polypeptide(L)' 'MTSPIRAAEQVAAIEAARAYVAGIKPIDLANAGTLAGHLMAAETLLMQIAAAFEEPAQQADDAPHP' A
#
# COMPACT_ATOMS: atom_id res chain seq x y z
N MET A 1 -4.53 -0.96 20.04
CA MET A 1 -3.17 -1.55 20.04
C MET A 1 -3.00 -2.29 18.72
N THR A 2 -2.09 -1.83 17.85
CA THR A 2 -1.78 -2.50 16.58
C THR A 2 -1.13 -3.85 16.85
N SER A 3 -1.66 -4.93 16.28
CA SER A 3 -1.03 -6.26 16.35
C SER A 3 0.38 -6.22 15.75
N PRO A 4 1.38 -6.98 16.28
CA PRO A 4 2.72 -7.02 15.71
C PRO A 4 2.75 -7.46 14.24
N ILE A 5 1.79 -8.29 13.81
CA ILE A 5 1.64 -8.70 12.41
C ILE A 5 1.23 -7.50 11.54
N ARG A 6 0.23 -6.72 11.99
CA ARG A 6 -0.22 -5.51 11.28
C ARG A 6 0.89 -4.47 11.20
N ALA A 7 1.68 -4.30 12.26
CA ALA A 7 2.83 -3.41 12.24
C ALA A 7 3.89 -3.86 11.20
N ALA A 8 4.13 -5.17 11.07
CA ALA A 8 5.05 -5.71 10.07
C ALA A 8 4.54 -5.51 8.64
N GLU A 9 3.24 -5.72 8.38
CA GLU A 9 2.62 -5.49 7.08
C GLU A 9 2.70 -4.02 6.65
N GLN A 10 2.44 -3.10 7.58
CA GLN A 10 2.56 -1.66 7.35
C GLN A 10 3.99 -1.25 6.99
N VAL A 11 4.99 -1.76 7.73
CA VAL A 11 6.41 -1.51 7.44
C VAL A 11 6.79 -2.08 6.07
N ALA A 12 6.39 -3.30 5.75
CA ALA A 12 6.69 -3.92 4.47
C ALA A 12 6.12 -3.14 3.28
N ALA A 13 4.87 -2.65 3.39
CA ALA A 13 4.25 -1.82 2.36
C ALA A 13 5.00 -0.49 2.16
N ILE A 14 5.42 0.16 3.24
CA ILE A 14 6.19 1.41 3.19
C ILE A 14 7.57 1.18 2.56
N GLU A 15 8.28 0.11 2.94
CA GLU A 15 9.60 -0.20 2.39
C GLU A 15 9.54 -0.57 0.90
N ALA A 16 8.49 -1.26 0.45
CA ALA A 16 8.26 -1.52 -0.97
C ALA A 16 8.11 -0.21 -1.76
N ALA A 17 7.34 0.75 -1.25
CA ALA A 17 7.19 2.06 -1.87
C ALA A 17 8.50 2.87 -1.88
N ARG A 18 9.26 2.83 -0.79
CA ARG A 18 10.60 3.47 -0.72
C ARG A 18 11.55 2.88 -1.74
N ALA A 19 11.60 1.56 -1.85
CA ALA A 19 12.45 0.85 -2.80
C ALA A 19 12.08 1.21 -4.25
N TYR A 20 10.79 1.28 -4.57
CA TYR A 20 10.32 1.72 -5.88
C TYR A 20 10.82 3.13 -6.20
N VAL A 21 10.59 4.10 -5.30
CA VAL A 21 11.02 5.50 -5.49
C VAL A 21 12.54 5.59 -5.63
N ALA A 22 13.30 4.87 -4.81
CA ALA A 22 14.76 4.83 -4.90
C ALA A 22 15.28 4.26 -6.23
N GLY A 23 14.50 3.38 -6.87
CA GLY A 23 14.80 2.80 -8.18
C GLY A 23 14.36 3.67 -9.38
N ILE A 24 13.57 4.73 -9.16
CA ILE A 24 13.13 5.61 -10.24
C ILE A 24 14.35 6.38 -10.79
N LYS A 25 14.65 6.11 -12.05
CA LYS A 25 15.59 6.89 -12.87
C LYS A 25 14.89 8.15 -13.40
N PRO A 26 15.61 9.13 -13.99
CA PRO A 26 14.96 10.22 -14.70
C PRO A 26 13.88 9.69 -15.63
N ILE A 27 12.63 10.07 -15.36
CA ILE A 27 11.48 9.64 -16.15
C ILE A 27 11.51 10.43 -17.45
N ASP A 28 11.46 9.73 -18.57
CA ASP A 28 11.27 10.36 -19.87
C ASP A 28 9.85 10.94 -19.95
N LEU A 29 9.74 12.24 -19.71
CA LEU A 29 8.47 12.96 -19.75
C LEU A 29 7.92 13.15 -21.17
N ALA A 30 8.73 12.90 -22.22
CA ALA A 30 8.25 12.93 -23.61
C ALA A 30 7.56 11.62 -23.99
N ASN A 31 7.79 10.54 -23.24
CA ASN A 31 7.15 9.25 -23.44
C ASN A 31 5.96 9.07 -22.48
N ALA A 32 4.76 9.40 -22.96
CA ALA A 32 3.52 9.27 -22.20
C ALA A 32 3.25 7.84 -21.70
N GLY A 33 3.69 6.80 -22.44
CA GLY A 33 3.52 5.41 -22.02
C GLY A 33 4.39 5.06 -20.81
N THR A 34 5.65 5.51 -20.80
CA THR A 34 6.55 5.35 -19.67
C THR A 34 6.06 6.10 -18.44
N LEU A 35 5.60 7.35 -18.61
CA LEU A 35 5.02 8.12 -17.51
C LEU A 35 3.77 7.43 -16.92
N ALA A 36 2.84 6.97 -17.77
CA ALA A 36 1.65 6.25 -17.32
C ALA A 36 1.99 4.96 -16.56
N GLY A 37 2.98 4.19 -17.04
CA GLY A 37 3.45 2.99 -16.35
C GLY A 37 4.00 3.29 -14.95
N HIS A 38 4.77 4.37 -14.80
CA HIS A 38 5.26 4.78 -13.49
C HIS A 38 4.15 5.22 -12.53
N LEU A 39 3.13 5.91 -13.05
CA LEU A 39 1.97 6.34 -12.26
C LEU A 39 1.12 5.16 -11.80
N MET A 40 0.84 4.19 -12.67
CA MET A 40 0.09 2.97 -12.28
C MET A 40 0.83 2.14 -11.22
N ALA A 41 2.15 2.00 -11.36
CA ALA A 41 2.97 1.31 -10.35
C ALA A 41 2.95 2.06 -9.00
N ALA A 42 3.03 3.40 -9.02
CA ALA A 42 2.91 4.21 -7.81
C ALA A 42 1.52 4.08 -7.16
N GLU A 43 0.44 4.12 -7.95
CA GLU A 43 -0.93 3.92 -7.46
C GLU A 43 -1.09 2.56 -6.77
N THR A 44 -0.57 1.49 -7.38
CA THR A 44 -0.60 0.14 -6.81
C THR A 44 0.05 0.08 -5.42
N LEU A 45 1.23 0.72 -5.27
CA LEU A 45 1.94 0.78 -3.99
C LEU A 45 1.18 1.61 -2.95
N LEU A 46 0.56 2.71 -3.36
CA LEU A 46 -0.28 3.52 -2.48
C LEU A 46 -1.52 2.76 -2.01
N MET A 47 -2.16 1.97 -2.89
CA MET A 47 -3.28 1.10 -2.51
C MET A 47 -2.85 0.03 -1.50
N GLN A 48 -1.66 -0.56 -1.67
CA GLN A 48 -1.12 -1.54 -0.70
C GLN A 48 -0.86 -0.91 0.67
N ILE A 49 -0.32 0.31 0.69
CA ILE A 49 -0.17 1.08 1.93
C ILE A 49 -1.55 1.33 2.54
N ALA A 50 -2.52 1.83 1.77
CA ALA A 50 -3.87 2.08 2.28
C ALA A 50 -4.47 0.81 2.92
N ALA A 51 -4.40 -0.32 2.22
CA ALA A 51 -4.91 -1.60 2.72
C ALA A 51 -4.20 -2.07 4.02
N ALA A 52 -2.89 -1.86 4.16
CA ALA A 52 -2.16 -2.22 5.38
C ALA A 52 -2.53 -1.33 6.58
N PHE A 53 -3.08 -0.15 6.34
CA PHE A 53 -3.50 0.81 7.36
C PHE A 53 -5.02 0.83 7.61
N GLU A 54 -5.82 0.22 6.75
CA GLU A 54 -7.24 0.01 7.00
C GLU A 54 -7.43 -0.88 8.24
N GLU A 55 -8.27 -0.39 9.17
CA GLU A 55 -8.65 -1.16 10.34
C GLU A 55 -9.59 -2.28 9.87
N PRO A 56 -9.38 -3.56 10.27
CA PRO A 56 -10.34 -4.59 9.92
C PRO A 56 -11.67 -4.18 10.52
N ALA A 57 -12.71 -4.17 9.68
CA ALA A 57 -14.07 -4.00 10.15
C ALA A 57 -14.26 -4.91 11.35
N GLN A 58 -14.57 -4.32 12.51
CA GLN A 58 -14.92 -5.03 13.73
C GLN A 58 -15.89 -6.14 13.31
N GLN A 59 -15.44 -7.40 13.37
CA GLN A 59 -16.32 -8.52 13.08
C GLN A 59 -17.54 -8.32 13.99
N ALA A 60 -18.73 -8.33 13.39
CA ALA A 60 -19.99 -8.27 14.08
C ALA A 60 -20.11 -9.51 14.98
N ASP A 61 -19.42 -9.47 16.11
CA ASP A 61 -19.45 -10.44 17.20
C ASP A 61 -20.45 -9.97 18.27
N ASP A 62 -21.57 -9.43 17.79
CA ASP A 62 -22.73 -9.09 18.61
C ASP A 62 -23.97 -9.77 18.01
N ALA A 63 -23.81 -11.06 17.67
CA ALA A 63 -24.95 -11.96 17.59
C ALA A 63 -25.27 -12.38 19.04
N PRO A 64 -26.40 -11.94 19.63
CA PRO A 64 -26.81 -12.44 20.92
C PRO A 64 -27.25 -13.90 20.74
N HIS A 65 -26.51 -14.84 21.33
CA HIS A 65 -27.08 -16.07 21.87
C HIS A 65 -27.43 -15.77 23.34
N PRO A 66 -28.57 -16.20 23.92
CA PRO A 66 -29.53 -17.23 23.48
C PRO A 66 -30.90 -16.72 22.98
#